data_AF-A0A8H7VCZ7-F1
#
_entry.id   AF-A0A8H7VCZ7-F1
#
_cell.length_a   1.000
_cell.length_b   1.000
_cell.length_c   1.000
_cell.angle_alpha   90.00
_cell.angle_beta   90.00
_cell.angle_gamma   90.00
#
_symmetry.space_group_name_H-M   'P 1'
#
loop_
_entity.id
_entity.type
_entity.pdbx_description
1 polymer ?
#
loop_
_entity_poly.entity_id
_entity_poly.type
_entity_poly.pdbx_seq_one_letter_code
_entity_poly.pdbx_strand_id
1 'polypeptide(L)'
;MTLQYDLVQYPTSDTIKIVTYLLERITKTNDKIQSSSRHASPYACFYARAIPNIDIQSYLARILKYCPCANECFLSLLVYFDRMSRNSSGLRIDSYNIHRLIITGIMVSSKFFSDVFYTNARYAKVGGLPVAELNTLELQFLKLNNFKLNVQ
;
A
#
# COMPACT_ATOMS: atom_id res chain seq x y z
N MET A 1 -20.08 -6.59 -26.27
CA MET A 1 -20.17 -5.36 -25.45
C MET A 1 -19.00 -5.40 -24.49
N THR A 2 -17.86 -4.82 -24.86
CA THR A 2 -16.69 -4.73 -23.99
C THR A 2 -17.03 -3.79 -22.85
N LEU A 3 -17.09 -4.30 -21.62
CA LEU A 3 -17.19 -3.46 -20.42
C LEU A 3 -15.91 -2.63 -20.35
N GLN A 4 -15.95 -1.40 -20.84
CA GLN A 4 -14.85 -0.46 -20.69
C GLN A 4 -14.90 0.03 -19.24
N TYR A 5 -13.99 -0.46 -18.42
CA TYR A 5 -13.85 0.00 -17.05
C TYR A 5 -13.31 1.43 -17.09
N ASP A 6 -14.21 2.41 -16.98
CA ASP A 6 -13.84 3.82 -16.90
C ASP A 6 -13.37 4.15 -15.48
N LEU A 7 -12.05 4.18 -15.33
CA LEU A 7 -11.37 4.47 -14.08
C LEU A 7 -11.72 5.83 -13.49
N VAL A 8 -12.06 6.80 -14.32
CA VAL A 8 -12.31 8.18 -13.88
C VAL A 8 -13.68 8.28 -13.23
N GLN A 9 -14.68 7.58 -13.79
CA GLN A 9 -16.07 7.63 -13.32
C GLN A 9 -16.42 6.55 -12.29
N TYR A 10 -15.54 5.56 -12.10
CA TYR A 10 -15.82 4.46 -11.18
C TYR A 10 -15.79 4.92 -9.70
N PRO A 11 -16.76 4.54 -8.85
CA PRO A 11 -16.77 4.94 -7.45
C PRO A 11 -15.55 4.43 -6.68
N THR A 12 -14.81 5.34 -6.03
CA THR A 12 -13.59 4.98 -5.26
C THR A 12 -13.86 4.01 -4.12
N SER A 13 -15.06 4.07 -3.52
CA SER A 13 -15.48 3.09 -2.52
C SER A 13 -15.51 1.66 -3.07
N ASP A 14 -15.88 1.48 -4.34
CA ASP A 14 -15.96 0.17 -4.96
C ASP A 14 -14.58 -0.31 -5.41
N THR A 15 -13.71 0.59 -5.89
CA THR A 15 -12.28 0.30 -6.11
C THR A 15 -11.63 -0.24 -4.84
N ILE A 16 -11.88 0.41 -3.70
CA ILE A 16 -11.37 -0.03 -2.40
C ILE A 16 -11.87 -1.44 -2.05
N LYS A 17 -13.14 -1.79 -2.32
CA LYS A 17 -13.65 -3.14 -2.06
C LYS A 17 -12.90 -4.20 -2.87
N ILE A 18 -12.65 -3.93 -4.16
CA ILE A 18 -11.92 -4.84 -5.05
C ILE A 18 -10.48 -5.01 -4.57
N VAL A 19 -9.77 -3.90 -4.30
CA VAL A 19 -8.39 -3.90 -3.80
C VAL A 19 -8.30 -4.62 -2.46
N THR A 20 -9.25 -4.37 -1.55
CA THR A 20 -9.35 -5.06 -0.25
C THR A 20 -9.44 -6.57 -0.44
N TYR A 21 -10.40 -7.03 -1.24
CA TYR A 21 -10.61 -8.47 -1.47
C TYR A 21 -9.34 -9.16 -1.97
N LEU A 22 -8.63 -8.53 -2.90
CA LEU A 22 -7.37 -9.06 -3.42
C LEU A 22 -6.28 -9.11 -2.34
N LEU A 23 -6.06 -7.99 -1.63
CA LEU A 23 -5.01 -7.90 -0.61
C LEU A 23 -5.27 -8.85 0.57
N GLU A 24 -6.53 -9.03 0.96
CA GLU A 24 -6.89 -10.02 1.99
C GLU A 24 -6.61 -11.45 1.52
N ARG A 25 -6.92 -11.79 0.27
CA ARG A 25 -6.63 -13.13 -0.28
C ARG A 25 -5.13 -13.41 -0.33
N ILE A 26 -4.33 -12.43 -0.75
CA ILE A 26 -2.87 -12.53 -0.77
C ILE A 26 -2.35 -12.72 0.66
N THR A 27 -2.77 -11.86 1.57
CA THR A 27 -2.36 -11.88 2.99
C THR A 27 -2.69 -13.23 3.64
N LYS A 28 -3.95 -13.69 3.56
CA LYS A 28 -4.40 -14.96 4.15
C LYS A 28 -3.67 -16.18 3.58
N THR A 29 -3.31 -16.14 2.30
CA THR A 29 -2.53 -17.21 1.67
C THR A 29 -1.10 -17.21 2.20
N ASN A 30 -0.49 -16.03 2.29
CA ASN A 30 0.89 -15.87 2.71
C ASN A 30 1.08 -16.08 4.22
N ASP A 31 0.09 -15.80 5.06
CA ASP A 31 0.18 -16.06 6.51
C ASP A 31 0.36 -17.56 6.83
N LYS A 32 -0.10 -18.46 5.95
CA LYS A 32 0.01 -19.92 6.13
C LYS A 32 1.40 -20.47 5.85
N ILE A 33 2.24 -19.73 5.11
CA ILE A 33 3.56 -20.20 4.73
C ILE A 33 4.52 -19.87 5.89
N GLN A 34 5.31 -20.81 6.40
CA GLN A 34 6.33 -20.48 7.41
C GLN A 34 7.35 -19.49 6.82
N SER A 35 7.67 -18.40 7.53
CA SER A 35 8.64 -17.42 7.04
C SER A 35 10.06 -17.83 7.42
N SER A 36 10.90 -18.10 6.43
CA SER A 36 12.35 -17.94 6.56
C SER A 36 12.68 -16.48 6.95
N SER A 37 13.78 -16.29 7.70
CA SER A 37 14.18 -15.06 8.42
C SER A 37 13.64 -13.73 7.86
N ARG A 38 12.72 -13.08 8.60
CA ARG A 38 12.14 -11.75 8.29
C ARG A 38 13.15 -10.61 8.44
N HIS A 39 14.27 -10.84 9.12
CA HIS A 39 15.20 -9.78 9.56
C HIS A 39 16.32 -9.46 8.56
N ALA A 40 16.58 -10.33 7.58
CA ALA A 40 17.61 -10.11 6.56
C ALA A 40 17.05 -9.55 5.24
N SER A 41 15.78 -9.13 5.23
CA SER A 41 15.07 -8.72 4.04
C SER A 41 15.09 -7.19 3.86
N PRO A 42 15.22 -6.64 2.64
CA PRO A 42 15.07 -5.21 2.39
C PRO A 42 13.64 -4.70 2.70
N TYR A 43 12.69 -5.60 2.97
CA TYR A 43 11.32 -5.29 3.39
C TYR A 43 11.15 -5.25 4.93
N ALA A 44 12.20 -5.50 5.72
CA ALA A 44 12.13 -5.62 7.17
C ALA A 44 11.48 -4.41 7.86
N CYS A 45 11.69 -3.19 7.37
CA CYS A 45 11.09 -1.98 7.96
C CYS A 45 9.57 -1.93 7.85
N PHE A 46 8.98 -2.63 6.88
CA PHE A 46 7.53 -2.70 6.72
C PHE A 46 6.86 -3.68 7.68
N TYR A 47 7.61 -4.51 8.41
CA TYR A 47 7.04 -5.41 9.40
C TYR A 47 6.69 -4.69 10.70
N ALA A 48 5.43 -4.78 11.12
CA ALA A 48 4.98 -4.34 12.43
C ALA A 48 5.39 -5.35 13.51
N ARG A 49 5.49 -4.87 14.76
CA ARG A 49 5.75 -5.71 15.94
C ARG A 49 4.58 -6.64 16.28
N ALA A 50 3.37 -6.21 15.97
CA ALA A 50 2.13 -6.95 16.17
C ALA A 50 1.16 -6.64 15.03
N ILE A 51 0.25 -7.58 14.76
CA ILE A 51 -0.80 -7.41 13.75
C ILE A 51 -1.76 -6.31 14.23
N PRO A 52 -2.06 -5.29 13.41
CA PRO A 52 -3.04 -4.26 13.77
C PRO A 52 -4.46 -4.84 13.96
N ASN A 53 -5.19 -4.33 14.94
CA ASN A 53 -6.58 -4.74 15.21
C ASN A 53 -7.60 -4.24 14.17
N ILE A 54 -7.18 -3.36 13.25
CA ILE A 54 -8.03 -2.83 12.17
C ILE A 54 -7.85 -3.69 10.91
N ASP A 55 -8.94 -4.12 10.29
CA ASP A 55 -8.86 -4.85 9.02
C ASP A 55 -8.42 -3.96 7.84
N ILE A 56 -8.09 -4.59 6.71
CA ILE A 56 -7.58 -3.90 5.51
C ILE A 56 -8.63 -2.92 4.96
N GLN A 57 -9.90 -3.32 4.90
CA GLN A 57 -10.98 -2.51 4.35
C GLN A 57 -11.19 -1.22 5.15
N SER A 58 -11.29 -1.36 6.47
CA SER A 58 -11.49 -0.27 7.42
C SER A 58 -10.28 0.66 7.42
N TYR A 59 -9.07 0.12 7.26
CA TYR A 59 -7.86 0.92 7.14
C TYR A 59 -7.83 1.74 5.84
N LEU A 60 -8.15 1.12 4.70
CA LEU A 60 -8.28 1.83 3.41
C LEU A 60 -9.39 2.89 3.44
N ALA A 61 -10.56 2.58 4.02
CA ALA A 61 -11.65 3.52 4.19
C ALA A 61 -11.27 4.70 5.08
N ARG A 62 -10.53 4.44 6.17
CA ARG A 62 -9.94 5.49 7.03
C ARG A 62 -8.99 6.37 6.23
N ILE A 63 -8.12 5.79 5.41
CA ILE A 63 -7.20 6.56 4.55
C ILE A 63 -8.00 7.43 3.58
N LEU A 64 -8.98 6.89 2.85
CA LEU A 64 -9.80 7.67 1.92
C LEU A 64 -10.55 8.81 2.62
N LYS A 65 -11.12 8.55 3.81
CA LYS A 65 -11.87 9.55 4.58
C LYS A 65 -11.02 10.74 4.98
N TYR A 66 -9.78 10.50 5.41
CA TYR A 66 -8.92 11.56 5.93
C TYR A 66 -7.96 12.11 4.88
N CYS A 67 -7.45 11.30 3.97
CA CYS A 67 -6.61 11.68 2.83
C CYS A 67 -7.27 11.23 1.52
N PRO A 68 -8.29 11.95 1.03
CA PRO A 68 -8.94 11.65 -0.24
C PRO A 68 -7.92 11.54 -1.38
N CYS A 69 -8.06 10.49 -2.19
CA CYS A 69 -7.28 10.27 -3.40
C CYS A 69 -8.12 9.51 -4.43
N ALA A 70 -7.77 9.66 -5.70
CA ALA A 70 -8.51 9.06 -6.81
C ALA A 70 -8.16 7.57 -7.02
N ASN A 71 -8.89 6.91 -7.91
CA ASN A 71 -8.77 5.47 -8.16
C ASN A 71 -7.35 5.06 -8.57
N GLU A 72 -6.64 5.90 -9.34
CA GLU A 72 -5.26 5.60 -9.75
C GLU A 72 -4.34 5.39 -8.54
N CYS A 73 -4.59 6.05 -7.41
CA CYS A 73 -3.75 5.88 -6.23
C CYS A 73 -3.84 4.46 -5.66
N PHE A 74 -5.05 3.91 -5.58
CA PHE A 74 -5.31 2.57 -5.04
C PHE A 74 -4.91 1.47 -6.01
N LEU A 75 -5.06 1.69 -7.32
CA LEU A 75 -4.67 0.71 -8.33
C LEU A 75 -3.16 0.67 -8.52
N SER A 76 -2.49 1.82 -8.47
CA SER A 76 -1.03 1.88 -8.55
C SER A 76 -0.37 1.15 -7.39
N LEU A 77 -1.00 1.09 -6.22
CA LEU A 77 -0.55 0.27 -5.08
C LEU A 77 -0.33 -1.20 -5.50
N LEU A 78 -1.27 -1.78 -6.24
CA LEU A 78 -1.17 -3.16 -6.71
C LEU A 78 -0.01 -3.33 -7.70
N VAL A 79 0.18 -2.36 -8.59
CA VAL A 79 1.29 -2.36 -9.55
C VAL A 79 2.64 -2.24 -8.84
N TYR A 80 2.75 -1.39 -7.80
CA TYR A 80 3.97 -1.28 -7.00
C TYR A 80 4.29 -2.58 -6.28
N PHE A 81 3.30 -3.23 -5.67
CA PHE A 81 3.49 -4.52 -5.02
C PHE A 81 3.93 -5.61 -6.00
N ASP A 82 3.33 -5.63 -7.19
CA ASP A 82 3.68 -6.57 -8.25
C ASP A 82 5.11 -6.32 -8.81
N ARG A 83 5.57 -5.07 -8.85
CA ARG A 83 6.98 -4.75 -9.16
C ARG A 83 7.91 -5.25 -8.05
N MET A 84 7.58 -4.98 -6.79
CA MET A 84 8.39 -5.41 -5.65
C MET A 84 8.44 -6.94 -5.48
N SER A 85 7.38 -7.66 -5.81
CA SER A 85 7.33 -9.14 -5.73
C SER A 85 8.26 -9.80 -6.76
N ARG A 86 8.52 -9.13 -7.89
CA ARG A 86 9.43 -9.60 -8.95
C ARG A 86 10.90 -9.25 -8.73
N ASN A 87 11.24 -8.46 -7.70
CA ASN A 87 12.62 -8.19 -7.34
C ASN A 87 13.32 -9.47 -6.85
N SER A 88 14.65 -9.53 -6.91
CA SER A 88 15.45 -10.69 -6.48
C SER A 88 15.17 -11.14 -5.04
N SER A 89 14.82 -10.22 -4.15
CA SER A 89 14.45 -10.47 -2.75
C SER A 89 12.96 -10.80 -2.54
N GLY A 90 12.11 -10.57 -3.54
CA GLY A 90 10.67 -10.86 -3.56
C GLY A 90 9.86 -10.34 -2.39
N LEU A 91 9.10 -9.25 -2.57
CA LEU A 91 8.14 -8.83 -1.55
C LEU A 91 7.11 -9.94 -1.29
N ARG A 92 6.98 -10.33 -0.02
CA ARG A 92 5.91 -11.20 0.47
C ARG A 92 4.99 -10.41 1.38
N ILE A 93 3.75 -10.22 0.95
CA ILE A 93 2.72 -9.49 1.69
C ILE A 93 2.06 -10.41 2.71
N ASP A 94 1.99 -9.99 3.97
CA ASP A 94 1.35 -10.74 5.06
C ASP A 94 0.71 -9.81 6.09
N SER A 95 0.07 -10.38 7.12
CA SER A 95 -0.68 -9.60 8.12
C SER A 95 0.21 -8.68 8.97
N TYR A 96 1.53 -8.88 8.97
CA TYR A 96 2.46 -8.05 9.73
C TYR A 96 2.93 -6.83 8.95
N ASN A 97 2.91 -6.86 7.61
CA ASN A 97 3.47 -5.76 6.80
C ASN A 97 2.46 -4.98 5.98
N ILE A 98 1.27 -5.55 5.70
CA ILE A 98 0.33 -4.98 4.74
C ILE A 98 -0.13 -3.56 5.09
N HIS A 99 -0.43 -3.24 6.35
CA HIS A 99 -0.87 -1.88 6.73
C HIS A 99 0.21 -0.82 6.47
N ARG A 100 1.47 -1.12 6.81
CA ARG A 100 2.60 -0.21 6.57
C ARG A 100 2.87 -0.04 5.08
N LEU A 101 2.74 -1.11 4.30
CA LEU A 101 2.83 -1.07 2.84
C LEU A 101 1.71 -0.23 2.22
N ILE A 102 0.46 -0.38 2.67
CA ILE A 102 -0.71 0.37 2.19
C ILE A 102 -0.53 1.87 2.39
N ILE A 103 -0.28 2.32 3.64
CA ILE A 103 -0.20 3.76 3.91
C ILE A 103 0.95 4.42 3.16
N THR A 104 2.09 3.72 3.06
CA THR A 104 3.27 4.21 2.34
C THR A 104 3.00 4.28 0.84
N GLY A 105 2.45 3.22 0.25
CA GLY A 105 2.17 3.16 -1.17
C GLY A 105 1.11 4.16 -1.62
N ILE A 106 0.02 4.34 -0.84
CA ILE A 106 -1.01 5.35 -1.17
C ILE A 106 -0.45 6.76 -1.06
N MET A 107 0.35 7.05 -0.02
CA MET A 107 1.00 8.36 0.13
C MET A 107 1.92 8.67 -1.06
N VAL A 108 2.80 7.74 -1.42
CA VAL A 108 3.72 7.89 -2.55
C VAL A 108 2.94 8.06 -3.86
N SER A 109 1.89 7.26 -4.06
CA SER A 109 1.06 7.35 -5.26
C SER A 109 0.35 8.71 -5.36
N SER A 110 -0.26 9.16 -4.27
CA SER A 110 -0.98 10.44 -4.25
C SER A 110 -0.03 11.63 -4.47
N LYS A 111 1.18 11.61 -3.91
CA LYS A 111 2.20 12.62 -4.21
C LYS A 111 2.67 12.62 -5.67
N PHE A 112 2.59 11.48 -6.35
CA PHE A 112 3.06 11.35 -7.72
C PHE A 112 1.97 11.74 -8.74
N PHE A 113 0.73 11.32 -8.52
CA PHE A 113 -0.37 11.53 -9.49
C PHE A 113 -1.22 12.77 -9.23
N SER A 114 -1.29 13.26 -7.98
CA SER A 114 -2.19 14.37 -7.63
C SER A 114 -1.44 15.70 -7.55
N ASP A 115 -1.98 16.75 -8.17
CA ASP A 115 -1.46 18.13 -8.04
C ASP A 115 -1.62 18.67 -6.61
N VAL A 116 -2.64 18.20 -5.90
CA VAL A 116 -2.91 18.53 -4.49
C VAL A 116 -2.77 17.27 -3.66
N PHE A 117 -1.76 17.25 -2.79
CA PHE A 117 -1.45 16.13 -1.91
C PHE A 117 -1.23 16.60 -0.47
N TYR A 118 -1.21 15.64 0.46
CA TYR A 118 -1.04 15.91 1.88
C TYR A 118 0.39 15.65 2.37
N THR A 119 0.74 16.21 3.53
CA THR A 119 2.08 16.09 4.10
C THR A 119 2.34 14.73 4.76
N ASN A 120 3.63 14.37 4.87
CA ASN A 120 4.27 13.48 5.86
C ASN A 120 3.44 13.27 7.12
N ALA A 121 3.31 14.37 7.86
CA ALA A 121 2.68 14.39 9.16
C ALA A 121 1.20 13.98 9.11
N ARG A 122 0.47 14.35 8.05
CA ARG A 122 -0.95 14.02 7.90
C ARG A 122 -1.13 12.52 7.63
N TYR A 123 -0.38 11.95 6.68
CA TYR A 123 -0.42 10.51 6.42
C TYR A 123 0.04 9.68 7.63
N ALA A 124 1.08 10.13 8.34
CA ALA A 124 1.56 9.46 9.55
C ALA A 124 0.49 9.42 10.65
N LYS A 125 -0.21 10.55 10.87
CA LYS A 125 -1.32 10.63 11.84
C LYS A 125 -2.49 9.71 11.45
N VAL A 126 -2.84 9.66 10.17
CA VAL A 126 -3.89 8.76 9.66
C VAL A 126 -3.46 7.30 9.80
N GLY A 127 -2.21 6.98 9.47
CA GLY A 127 -1.65 5.63 9.52
C GLY A 127 -1.33 5.12 10.93
N GLY A 128 -1.30 5.99 11.94
CA GLY A 128 -0.95 5.64 13.32
C GLY A 128 0.56 5.41 13.51
N LEU A 129 1.40 6.11 12.76
CA LEU A 129 2.85 5.97 12.77
C LEU A 129 3.53 7.28 13.22
N PRO A 130 4.70 7.22 13.87
CA PRO A 130 5.59 8.37 13.98
C PRO A 130 5.96 8.90 12.59
N VAL A 131 6.04 10.23 12.44
CA VAL A 131 6.36 10.87 11.15
C VAL A 131 7.72 10.42 10.63
N ALA A 132 8.73 10.33 11.50
CA ALA A 132 10.07 9.87 11.14
C ALA A 132 10.07 8.43 10.61
N GLU A 133 9.22 7.57 11.16
CA GLU A 133 9.05 6.20 10.67
C GLU A 133 8.44 6.22 9.27
N LEU A 134 7.36 6.96 9.04
CA LEU A 134 6.75 7.04 7.71
C LEU A 134 7.70 7.62 6.65
N ASN A 135 8.53 8.60 7.01
CA ASN A 135 9.56 9.14 6.10
C ASN A 135 10.60 8.07 5.71
N THR A 136 10.96 7.20 6.65
CA THR A 136 11.88 6.08 6.38
C THR A 136 11.22 5.05 5.46
N LEU A 137 9.96 4.72 5.73
CA LEU A 137 9.18 3.82 4.88
C LEU A 137 9.03 4.37 3.46
N GLU A 138 8.76 5.66 3.30
CA GLU A 138 8.68 6.33 2.01
C GLU A 138 9.94 6.13 1.18
N LEU A 139 11.10 6.48 1.74
CA LEU A 139 12.37 6.34 1.03
C LEU A 139 12.64 4.87 0.65
N GLN A 140 12.36 3.94 1.54
CA GLN A 140 12.55 2.53 1.25
C GLN A 140 11.59 2.03 0.17
N PHE A 141 10.33 2.46 0.19
CA PHE A 141 9.33 2.12 -0.82
C PHE A 141 9.70 2.62 -2.21
N LEU A 142 10.23 3.85 -2.29
CA LEU A 142 10.74 4.44 -3.53
C LEU A 142 11.93 3.64 -4.08
N LYS A 143 12.91 3.30 -3.21
CA LYS A 143 14.07 2.48 -3.59
C LYS A 143 13.65 1.10 -4.09
N LEU A 144 12.71 0.44 -3.42
CA LEU A 144 12.21 -0.89 -3.81
C LEU A 144 11.48 -0.89 -5.16
N ASN A 145 10.89 0.24 -5.56
CA ASN A 145 10.33 0.44 -6.90
C ASN A 145 11.33 1.02 -7.90
N ASN A 146 12.61 1.19 -7.55
CA ASN A 146 13.62 1.87 -8.36
C ASN A 146 13.17 3.27 -8.83
N PHE A 147 12.39 3.97 -8.01
CA PHE A 147 11.76 5.26 -8.33
C PHE A 147 10.86 5.25 -9.58
N LYS A 148 10.50 4.08 -10.10
CA LYS A 148 9.56 3.92 -11.22
C LYS A 148 8.14 3.91 -10.68
N LEU A 149 7.55 5.10 -10.50
CA LEU A 149 6.19 5.27 -10.01
C LEU A 149 5.14 5.39 -11.12
N ASN A 150 5.54 5.76 -12.33
CA ASN A 150 4.61 5.85 -13.45
C ASN A 150 3.90 4.51 -13.70
N VAL A 151 2.59 4.56 -13.91
CA VAL A 151 1.72 3.42 -14.26
C VAL A 151 0.94 3.84 -15.50
N GLN A 152 1.08 3.06 -16.57
CA GLN A 152 0.49 3.30 -17.89
C GLN A 152 -0.37 2.11 -18.29
#